data_AF-A0A3D2VKF9-F1
#
_entry.id   AF-A0A3D2VKF9-F1
#
_cell.length_a   1.000
_cell.length_b   1.000
_cell.length_c   1.000
_cell.angle_alpha   90.00
_cell.angle_beta   90.00
_cell.angle_gamma   90.00
#
_symmetry.space_group_name_H-M   'P 1'
#
loop_
_entity.id
_entity.type
_entity.pdbx_description
1 polymer ?
#
loop_
_entity_poly.entity_id
_entity_poly.type
_entity_poly.pdbx_seq_one_letter_code
_entity_poly.pdbx_strand_id
1 'polypeptide(L)'
;IAFCLDHPISGPVNLTCPGPQTNAQITKTMAEVLDRSAVLPVPSAALRLIVGEFADETLGSQRVLPKRLMDAGFEFDHPTFESALRATIDSNAMVTSGA
;
A
#
# COMPACT_ATOMS: atom_id res chain seq x y z
N ILE A 1 -9.74 -2.51 12.93
CA ILE A 1 -10.56 -3.68 13.35
C ILE A 1 -11.83 -3.26 14.07
N ALA A 2 -11.79 -2.21 14.92
CA ALA A 2 -12.95 -1.67 15.64
C ALA A 2 -14.22 -1.53 14.78
N PHE A 3 -14.15 -0.91 13.60
CA PHE A 3 -15.30 -0.79 12.71
C PHE A 3 -16.01 -2.12 12.41
N CYS A 4 -15.27 -3.20 12.15
CA CYS A 4 -15.84 -4.52 11.90
C CYS A 4 -16.43 -5.18 13.16
N LEU A 5 -16.04 -4.74 14.36
CA LEU A 5 -16.60 -5.19 15.64
C LEU A 5 -17.89 -4.44 15.96
N ASP A 6 -17.96 -3.17 15.59
CA ASP A 6 -19.08 -2.28 15.90
C ASP A 6 -20.23 -2.37 14.87
N HIS A 7 -19.98 -2.98 13.71
CA HIS A 7 -20.95 -3.09 12.60
C HIS A 7 -21.23 -4.55 12.23
N PRO A 8 -22.43 -4.88 11.72
CA PRO A 8 -22.82 -6.23 11.34
C PRO A 8 -22.17 -6.67 10.01
N ILE A 9 -20.84 -6.78 9.99
CA ILE A 9 -20.06 -7.24 8.84
C ILE A 9 -19.73 -8.73 9.03
N SER A 10 -19.97 -9.54 8.00
CA SER A 10 -19.72 -10.98 8.05
C SER A 10 -18.84 -11.45 6.89
N GLY A 11 -18.03 -12.47 7.16
CA GLY A 11 -17.11 -13.07 6.20
C GLY A 11 -15.79 -12.32 6.04
N PRO A 12 -14.93 -12.74 5.08
CA PRO A 12 -13.62 -12.14 4.87
C PRO A 12 -13.72 -10.67 4.45
N VAL A 13 -12.87 -9.82 5.03
CA VAL A 13 -12.80 -8.39 4.78
C VAL A 13 -11.40 -8.02 4.28
N ASN A 14 -11.32 -7.38 3.11
CA ASN A 14 -10.05 -6.89 2.57
C ASN A 14 -9.71 -5.53 3.19
N LEU A 15 -8.51 -5.42 3.74
CA LEU A 15 -7.96 -4.18 4.31
C LEU A 15 -7.05 -3.49 3.30
N THR A 16 -7.60 -3.17 2.13
CA THR A 16 -6.87 -2.48 1.05
C THR A 16 -7.45 -1.10 0.81
N CYS A 17 -6.69 -0.20 0.17
CA CYS A 17 -7.23 1.10 -0.23
C CYS A 17 -8.31 0.93 -1.32
N PRO A 18 -9.29 1.85 -1.41
CA PRO A 18 -10.38 1.76 -2.39
C PRO A 18 -9.91 1.94 -3.83
N GLY A 19 -8.73 2.54 -4.05
CA GLY A 19 -8.14 2.79 -5.37
C GLY A 19 -6.93 1.89 -5.64
N PRO A 20 -7.09 0.69 -6.20
CA PRO A 20 -5.97 -0.19 -6.50
C PRO A 20 -5.02 0.44 -7.53
N GLN A 21 -3.73 0.42 -7.23
CA GLN A 21 -2.66 0.98 -8.06
C GLN A 21 -1.71 -0.12 -8.53
N THR A 22 -1.06 0.11 -9.66
CA THR A 22 0.03 -0.74 -10.15
C THR A 22 1.32 -0.47 -9.38
N ASN A 23 2.26 -1.41 -9.39
CA ASN A 23 3.58 -1.22 -8.80
C ASN A 23 4.30 0.02 -9.37
N ALA A 24 4.13 0.30 -10.67
CA ALA A 24 4.71 1.48 -11.30
C ALA A 24 4.13 2.79 -10.75
N GLN A 25 2.82 2.84 -10.49
CA GLN A 25 2.16 4.02 -9.89
C GLN A 25 2.60 4.23 -8.44
N ILE A 26 2.70 3.15 -7.65
CA ILE A 26 3.19 3.18 -6.27
C ILE A 26 4.65 3.66 -6.25
N THR A 27 5.52 3.06 -7.07
CA THR A 27 6.94 3.41 -7.17
C THR A 27 7.13 4.88 -7.54
N LYS A 28 6.34 5.38 -8.50
CA LYS A 28 6.36 6.80 -8.87
C LYS A 28 5.96 7.70 -7.70
N THR A 29 4.89 7.35 -6.99
CA THR A 29 4.42 8.12 -5.83
C THR A 29 5.48 8.14 -4.72
N MET A 30 6.14 7.00 -4.46
CA MET A 30 7.23 6.93 -3.48
C MET A 30 8.40 7.82 -3.87
N ALA A 31 8.82 7.79 -5.14
CA ALA A 31 9.89 8.62 -5.68
C ALA A 31 9.61 10.12 -5.47
N GLU A 32 8.38 10.56 -5.75
CA GLU A 32 7.94 11.95 -5.57
C GLU A 32 7.89 12.36 -4.09
N VAL A 33 7.35 11.52 -3.21
CA VAL A 33 7.21 11.83 -1.77
C VAL A 33 8.55 11.82 -1.05
N LEU A 34 9.44 10.90 -1.40
CA LEU A 34 10.75 10.72 -0.75
C LEU A 34 11.86 11.58 -1.36
N ASP A 35 11.57 12.37 -2.39
CA ASP A 35 12.55 13.14 -3.16
C ASP A 35 13.70 12.26 -3.68
N ARG A 36 13.34 11.10 -4.27
CA ARG A 36 14.29 10.11 -4.83
C ARG A 36 13.93 9.76 -6.27
N SER A 37 14.94 9.60 -7.11
CA SER A 37 14.73 9.24 -8.52
C SER A 37 14.47 7.73 -8.71
N ALA A 38 13.44 7.38 -9.48
CA ALA A 38 13.06 5.99 -9.80
C ALA A 38 12.77 5.80 -11.30
N VAL A 39 13.77 6.07 -12.15
CA VAL A 39 13.59 6.17 -13.61
C VAL A 39 13.72 4.85 -14.37
N LEU A 40 14.47 3.88 -13.82
CA LEU A 40 14.79 2.64 -14.51
C LEU A 40 14.05 1.45 -13.86
N PRO A 41 13.16 0.76 -14.60
CA PRO A 41 12.51 -0.45 -14.09
C PRO A 41 13.53 -1.59 -13.99
N VAL A 42 13.42 -2.40 -12.94
CA VAL A 42 14.25 -3.60 -12.77
C VAL A 42 13.69 -4.73 -13.63
N PRO A 43 14.47 -5.34 -14.53
CA PRO A 43 14.02 -6.49 -15.32
C PRO A 43 13.68 -7.70 -14.44
N SER A 44 12.62 -8.43 -14.77
CA SER A 44 12.18 -9.61 -13.99
C SER A 44 13.27 -10.68 -13.84
N ALA A 45 14.10 -10.90 -14.87
CA ALA A 45 15.20 -11.86 -14.81
C ALA A 45 16.28 -11.45 -13.80
N ALA A 46 16.61 -10.15 -13.76
CA ALA A 46 17.54 -9.61 -12.77
C ALA A 46 16.96 -9.72 -11.35
N LEU A 47 15.66 -9.42 -11.20
CA LEU A 47 14.98 -9.57 -9.91
C LEU A 47 14.98 -11.03 -9.43
N ARG A 48 14.64 -11.99 -10.30
CA ARG A 48 14.70 -13.44 -10.00
C ARG A 48 16.10 -13.89 -9.59
N LEU A 49 17.15 -13.34 -10.21
CA LEU A 49 18.53 -13.69 -9.85
C LEU A 49 18.90 -13.20 -8.43
N ILE A 50 18.40 -12.03 -8.03
CA ILE A 50 18.73 -11.40 -6.75
C ILE A 50 17.89 -11.98 -5.60
N VAL A 51 16.57 -12.12 -5.80
CA VAL A 51 15.62 -12.48 -4.73
C VAL A 51 15.07 -13.91 -4.84
N GLY A 52 15.48 -14.66 -5.88
CA GLY A 52 15.08 -16.06 -6.07
C GLY A 52 13.58 -16.22 -6.33
N GLU A 53 12.98 -17.24 -5.72
CA GLU A 53 11.55 -17.56 -5.83
C GLU A 53 10.63 -16.45 -5.29
N PHE A 54 11.11 -15.60 -4.37
CA PHE A 54 10.34 -14.46 -3.86
C PHE A 54 10.04 -13.40 -4.95
N ALA A 55 10.80 -13.44 -6.06
CA ALA A 55 10.49 -12.61 -7.21
C ALA A 55 9.11 -12.93 -7.80
N ASP A 56 8.61 -14.17 -7.70
CA ASP A 56 7.28 -14.51 -8.22
C ASP A 56 6.15 -13.89 -7.41
N GLU A 57 6.27 -13.84 -6.09
CA GLU A 57 5.34 -13.11 -5.23
C GLU A 57 5.39 -11.61 -5.51
N THR A 58 6.59 -11.06 -5.73
CA THR A 58 6.81 -9.64 -6.01
C THR A 58 6.30 -9.23 -7.39
N LEU A 59 6.46 -10.10 -8.39
CA LEU A 59 5.98 -9.88 -9.76
C LEU A 59 4.49 -10.19 -9.90
N GLY A 60 3.93 -10.93 -8.95
CA GLY A 60 2.50 -11.15 -8.84
C GLY A 60 1.74 -9.84 -8.65
N SER A 61 0.53 -9.78 -9.20
CA SER A 61 -0.37 -8.63 -9.01
C SER A 61 -1.75 -9.14 -8.67
N GLN A 62 -2.35 -8.53 -7.64
CA GLN A 62 -3.72 -8.80 -7.24
C GLN A 62 -4.48 -7.49 -7.11
N ARG A 63 -5.58 -7.36 -7.87
CA ARG A 63 -6.48 -6.22 -7.77
C ARG A 63 -7.54 -6.48 -6.69
N VAL A 64 -7.18 -6.25 -5.44
CA VAL A 64 -8.03 -6.51 -4.27
C VAL A 64 -8.79 -5.26 -3.86
N LEU A 65 -10.13 -5.35 -3.80
CA LEU A 65 -11.00 -4.24 -3.41
C LEU A 65 -11.61 -4.45 -2.02
N PRO A 66 -11.72 -3.39 -1.20
CA PRO A 66 -12.33 -3.44 0.13
C PRO A 66 -13.87 -3.35 0.06
N LYS A 67 -14.51 -4.13 -0.81
CA LYS A 67 -15.96 -4.00 -1.12
C LYS A 67 -16.84 -4.01 0.12
N ARG A 68 -16.64 -4.96 1.04
CA ARG A 68 -17.44 -5.04 2.27
C ARG A 68 -17.30 -3.82 3.18
N LEU A 69 -16.12 -3.21 3.24
CA LEU A 69 -15.92 -1.98 4.01
C LEU A 69 -16.62 -0.80 3.33
N MET A 70 -16.47 -0.67 2.01
CA MET A 70 -17.14 0.39 1.24
C MET A 70 -18.67 0.28 1.32
N ASP A 71 -19.21 -0.92 1.14
CA ASP A 71 -20.66 -1.17 1.21
C ASP A 71 -21.21 -0.93 2.62
N ALA A 72 -20.39 -1.14 3.66
CA ALA A 72 -20.73 -0.86 5.05
C ALA A 72 -20.55 0.62 5.45
N GLY A 73 -20.07 1.48 4.55
CA GLY A 73 -19.86 2.90 4.83
C GLY A 73 -18.60 3.22 5.63
N PHE A 74 -17.57 2.38 5.56
CA PHE A 74 -16.29 2.67 6.19
C PHE A 74 -15.63 3.90 5.57
N GLU A 75 -15.29 4.88 6.41
CA GLU A 75 -14.51 6.05 6.02
C GLU A 75 -13.01 5.76 6.20
N PHE A 76 -12.23 6.01 5.14
CA PHE A 76 -10.78 5.79 5.15
C PHE A 76 -10.07 7.08 5.54
N ASP A 77 -9.31 7.07 6.63
CA ASP A 77 -8.45 8.20 7.03
C ASP A 77 -7.44 8.57 5.91
N HIS A 78 -6.96 7.55 5.21
CA HIS A 78 -6.01 7.67 4.11
C HIS A 78 -6.52 6.90 2.88
N PRO A 79 -7.40 7.48 2.06
CA PRO A 79 -8.03 6.78 0.93
C PRO A 79 -7.06 6.55 -0.24
N THR A 80 -5.91 7.22 -0.26
CA THR A 80 -4.87 7.08 -1.29
C THR A 80 -3.53 6.67 -0.68
N PHE A 81 -2.74 5.93 -1.47
CA PHE A 81 -1.38 5.53 -1.09
C PHE A 81 -0.50 6.74 -0.73
N GLU A 82 -0.59 7.85 -1.48
CA GLU A 82 0.17 9.07 -1.18
C GLU A 82 -0.16 9.63 0.22
N SER A 83 -1.45 9.73 0.58
CA SER A 83 -1.83 10.27 1.89
C SER A 83 -1.33 9.39 3.04
N ALA A 84 -1.41 8.07 2.88
CA ALA A 84 -0.89 7.12 3.86
C ALA A 84 0.64 7.19 3.99
N LEU A 85 1.34 7.31 2.86
CA LEU A 85 2.80 7.39 2.81
C LEU A 85 3.31 8.65 3.52
N ARG A 86 2.72 9.82 3.22
CA ARG A 86 3.07 11.09 3.87
C ARG A 86 2.86 11.01 5.39
N ALA A 87 1.68 10.56 5.81
CA ALA A 87 1.36 10.39 7.24
C ALA A 87 2.35 9.46 7.96
N THR A 88 2.79 8.38 7.30
CA THR A 88 3.75 7.42 7.86
C THR A 88 5.14 8.03 8.04
N ILE A 89 5.62 8.79 7.05
CA ILE A 89 6.95 9.43 7.09
C ILE A 89 6.97 10.54 8.16
N ASP A 90 5.92 11.35 8.22
CA ASP A 90 5.80 12.43 9.22
C ASP A 90 5.74 11.87 10.64
N SER A 91 5.00 10.76 10.83
CA SER A 91 4.95 10.05 12.11
C SER A 91 6.31 9.50 12.53
N ASN A 92 7.10 9.00 11.58
CA ASN A 92 8.45 8.50 11.87
C ASN A 92 9.42 9.62 12.27
N ALA A 93 9.30 10.81 11.66
CA ALA A 93 10.07 12.00 12.07
C ALA A 93 9.73 12.46 13.50
N MET A 94 8.48 12.29 13.93
CA MET A 94 8.04 12.62 15.29
C MET A 94 8.56 11.63 16.35
N VAL A 95 8.72 10.35 15.98
CA VAL A 95 9.31 9.32 16.86
C VAL A 95 10.84 9.47 16.97
N THR A 96 11.53 9.81 15.89
CA THR A 96 13.01 9.94 15.89
C THR A 96 13.50 11.27 16.48
N SER A 97 12.68 12.33 16.50
CA SER A 97 13.02 13.59 17.17
C SER A 97 12.89 13.53 18.71
N GLY A 98 12.35 12.44 19.26
CA GLY A 98 12.16 12.23 20.70
C GLY A 98 13.20 11.32 21.37
N ALA A 99 14.30 10.97 20.69
CA ALA A 99 15.39 10.14 21.19
C ALA A 99 16.70 10.93 21.37
#